data_AF-A0A843RVT2-F1
#
_entry.id   AF-A0A843RVT2-F1
#
_cell.length_a   1.000
_cell.length_b   1.000
_cell.length_c   1.000
_cell.angle_alpha   90.00
_cell.angle_beta   90.00
_cell.angle_gamma   90.00
#
_symmetry.space_group_name_H-M   'P 1'
#
loop_
_entity.id
_entity.type
_entity.pdbx_description
1 polymer ?
#
loop_
_entity_poly.entity_id
_entity_poly.type
_entity_poly.pdbx_seq_one_letter_code
_entity_poly.pdbx_strand_id
1 'polypeptide(L)' 'MNVGNNAVAFWGVSDIEQAYRHLLDQGAEPRQAVKDVGGDIKVATVADPFGNIVGLIQNPHFRVTD' A
#
# COMPACT_ATOMS: atom_id res chain seq x y z
N MET A 1 -16.96 -7.88 16.91
CA MET A 1 -16.42 -6.52 17.06
C MET A 1 -15.91 -6.10 15.69
N ASN A 2 -16.55 -5.13 15.03
CA ASN A 2 -16.03 -4.57 13.78
C ASN A 2 -14.95 -3.56 14.15
N VAL A 3 -13.71 -4.03 14.21
CA VAL A 3 -12.53 -3.19 14.47
C VAL A 3 -12.33 -2.29 13.25
N GLY A 4 -12.26 -0.99 13.50
CA GLY A 4 -12.48 0.05 12.50
C GLY A 4 -11.47 0.04 11.36
N ASN A 5 -11.98 0.21 10.14
CA ASN A 5 -11.24 0.87 9.08
C ASN A 5 -12.20 1.50 8.06
N ASN A 6 -12.79 2.65 8.42
CA ASN A 6 -13.63 3.42 7.48
C ASN A 6 -12.79 4.17 6.42
N ALA A 7 -11.47 4.23 6.57
CA ALA A 7 -10.54 4.84 5.62
C ALA A 7 -9.20 4.10 5.63
N VAL A 8 -8.60 3.90 4.45
CA VAL A 8 -7.25 3.35 4.29
C VAL A 8 -6.34 4.50 3.86
N ALA A 9 -5.25 4.74 4.59
CA ALA A 9 -4.22 5.68 4.15
C ALA A 9 -3.33 5.03 3.08
N PHE A 10 -3.07 5.75 2.00
CA PHE A 10 -2.17 5.31 0.93
C PHE A 10 -0.85 6.09 1.00
N TRP A 11 0.25 5.36 1.19
CA TRP A 11 1.60 5.93 1.23
C TRP A 11 2.23 5.88 -0.16
N GLY A 12 2.75 7.03 -0.59
CA GLY A 12 3.46 7.17 -1.85
C GLY A 12 4.78 6.41 -1.84
N VAL A 13 4.99 5.55 -2.83
CA VAL A 13 6.23 4.80 -3.01
C VAL A 13 6.72 4.91 -4.45
N SER A 14 8.04 4.87 -4.64
CA SER A 14 8.67 4.91 -5.97
C SER A 14 8.58 3.58 -6.71
N ASP A 15 8.63 2.46 -5.98
CA ASP A 15 8.49 1.10 -6.49
C ASP A 15 7.56 0.30 -5.56
N ILE A 16 6.33 0.06 -6.03
CA ILE A 16 5.31 -0.63 -5.24
C ILE A 16 5.58 -2.13 -5.10
N GLU A 17 6.24 -2.76 -6.08
CA GLU A 17 6.55 -4.20 -6.01
C GLU A 17 7.57 -4.45 -4.92
N GLN A 18 8.60 -3.61 -4.87
CA GLN A 18 9.63 -3.67 -3.83
C GLN A 18 9.04 -3.36 -2.45
N ALA A 19 8.27 -2.27 -2.31
CA ALA A 19 7.68 -1.89 -1.04
C ALA A 19 6.67 -2.93 -0.51
N TYR A 20 5.85 -3.50 -1.39
CA TYR A 20 4.90 -4.54 -1.04
C TYR A 20 5.61 -5.78 -0.51
N ARG A 21 6.61 -6.29 -1.24
CA ARG A 21 7.41 -7.46 -0.80
C ARG A 21 8.11 -7.20 0.52
N HIS A 22 8.71 -6.01 0.68
CA HIS A 22 9.36 -5.62 1.92
C HIS A 22 8.40 -5.72 3.12
N LEU A 23 7.17 -5.22 3.00
CA LEU A 23 6.18 -5.31 4.08
C LEU A 23 5.80 -6.76 4.39
N LEU A 24 5.61 -7.60 3.37
CA LEU A 24 5.35 -9.02 3.56
C LEU A 24 6.50 -9.73 4.29
N ASP A 25 7.74 -9.44 3.89
CA ASP A 25 8.95 -9.99 4.53
C ASP A 25 9.10 -9.54 6.00
N GLN A 26 8.53 -8.40 6.36
CA GLN A 26 8.47 -7.90 7.75
C GLN A 26 7.26 -8.41 8.54
N GLY A 27 6.48 -9.34 7.99
CA GLY A 27 5.37 -10.01 8.68
C GLY A 27 4.00 -9.37 8.46
N ALA A 28 3.87 -8.44 7.51
CA ALA A 28 2.55 -7.98 7.08
C ALA A 28 1.84 -9.07 6.25
N GLU A 29 0.52 -9.13 6.34
CA GLU A 29 -0.31 -10.06 5.56
C GLU A 29 -0.84 -9.38 4.29
N PRO A 30 -0.84 -10.09 3.15
CA PRO A 30 -1.40 -9.54 1.91
C PRO A 30 -2.91 -9.37 2.03
N ARG A 31 -3.43 -8.18 1.71
CA ARG A 31 -4.88 -7.91 1.62
C ARG A 31 -5.32 -7.70 0.17
N GLN A 32 -4.65 -6.80 -0.53
CA GLN A 32 -4.78 -6.61 -1.97
C GLN A 32 -3.39 -6.62 -2.58
N ALA A 33 -3.16 -7.56 -3.49
CA ALA A 33 -1.93 -7.59 -4.29
C ALA A 33 -1.80 -6.31 -5.14
N VAL A 34 -0.57 -6.03 -5.58
CA VAL A 34 -0.30 -4.91 -6.48
C VAL A 34 -1.21 -4.99 -7.70
N LYS A 35 -1.95 -3.91 -7.94
CA LYS A 35 -2.90 -3.80 -9.03
C LYS A 35 -2.75 -2.45 -9.74
N ASP A 36 -2.71 -2.49 -11.07
CA ASP A 36 -2.85 -1.32 -11.92
C ASP A 36 -4.30 -0.81 -11.90
N VAL A 37 -4.46 0.49 -11.65
CA VAL A 37 -5.78 1.16 -11.60
C VAL A 37 -5.97 2.19 -12.71
N GLY A 38 -5.08 2.19 -13.72
CA GLY A 38 -5.05 3.11 -14.84
C GLY A 38 -4.16 4.34 -14.60
N GLY A 39 -3.78 5.01 -15.70
CA GLY A 39 -2.98 6.24 -15.66
C GLY A 39 -1.56 6.05 -15.10
N ASP A 40 -0.97 4.87 -15.28
CA ASP A 40 0.33 4.46 -14.72
C ASP A 40 0.38 4.40 -13.19
N ILE A 41 -0.79 4.35 -12.54
CA ILE A 41 -0.93 4.26 -11.09
C ILE A 41 -1.14 2.81 -10.68
N LYS A 42 -0.36 2.37 -9.69
CA LYS A 42 -0.52 1.06 -9.05
C LYS A 42 -0.81 1.23 -7.57
N VAL A 43 -1.65 0.34 -7.04
CA VAL A 43 -2.00 0.30 -5.61
C VAL A 43 -1.90 -1.11 -5.04
N ALA A 44 -1.67 -1.20 -3.73
CA ALA A 44 -1.72 -2.44 -2.98
C ALA A 44 -2.18 -2.15 -1.55
N THR A 45 -2.64 -3.18 -0.83
CA THR A 45 -2.88 -3.07 0.61
C THR A 45 -2.35 -4.30 1.35
N VAL A 46 -1.80 -4.07 2.54
CA VAL A 46 -1.40 -5.11 3.49
C VAL A 46 -2.03 -4.84 4.85
N ALA A 47 -2.14 -5.88 5.68
CA ALA A 47 -2.43 -5.73 7.10
C ALA A 47 -1.12 -5.89 7.88
N ASP A 48 -0.76 -4.90 8.70
CA ASP A 48 0.38 -5.04 9.59
C ASP A 48 0.09 -6.03 10.74
N PRO A 49 1.10 -6.47 11.51
CA PRO A 49 0.90 -7.38 12.64
C PRO A 49 -0.01 -6.85 13.76
N PHE A 50 -0.31 -5.56 13.78
CA PHE A 50 -1.22 -4.93 14.75
C PHE A 50 -2.67 -4.85 14.22
N GLY A 51 -2.91 -5.28 12.98
CA GLY A 51 -4.22 -5.29 12.33
C GLY A 51 -4.58 -4.01 11.58
N ASN A 52 -3.66 -3.04 11.45
CA ASN A 52 -3.90 -1.84 10.66
C ASN A 52 -3.78 -2.15 9.17
N ILE A 53 -4.61 -1.50 8.35
CA ILE A 53 -4.49 -1.60 6.89
C ILE A 53 -3.60 -0.48 6.37
N VAL A 54 -2.51 -0.86 5.71
CA VAL A 54 -1.59 0.06 5.06
C VAL A 54 -1.82 -0.02 3.55
N GLY A 55 -2.19 1.09 2.93
CA GLY A 55 -2.25 1.25 1.49
C GLY A 55 -0.90 1.72 0.94
N LEU A 56 -0.49 1.15 -0.18
CA LEU A 56 0.65 1.61 -0.98
C LEU A 56 0.13 2.16 -2.29
N ILE A 57 0.68 3.28 -2.73
CA ILE A 57 0.39 3.86 -4.04
C ILE A 57 1.70 4.25 -4.73
N GLN A 58 1.93 3.70 -5.91
CA GLN A 58 2.94 4.22 -6.84
C GLN A 58 2.20 5.04 -7.88
N ASN A 59 2.42 6.35 -7.81
CA ASN A 59 1.83 7.31 -8.73
C ASN A 59 2.96 8.19 -9.29
N PRO A 60 3.34 8.02 -10.58
CA PRO A 60 4.41 8.80 -11.18
C PRO A 60 4.09 10.30 -11.30
N HIS A 61 2.81 10.67 -11.14
CA HIS A 61 2.37 12.07 -11.15
C HIS A 61 2.58 12.76 -9.80
N PHE A 62 2.88 12.01 -8.73
CA PHE A 62 3.28 12.59 -7.45
C PHE A 62 4.73 13.04 -7.53
N ARG A 63 4.93 14.35 -7.53
CA ARG A 63 6.24 14.95 -7.31
C ARG A 63 6.40 15.21 -5.83
N VAL A 64 7.30 14.46 -5.20
CA VAL A 64 7.87 14.89 -3.91
C VAL A 64 8.86 16.00 -4.26
N THR A 65 8.39 17.23 -4.20
CA THR A 65 9.30 18.39 -4.15
C THR A 65 9.99 18.38 -2.80
N ASP A 66 11.31 18.50 -2.81
CA ASP A 66 12.16 18.68 -1.63
C ASP A 66 11.70 19.85 -0.74
#